data_AF-A0A2W4ENX8-F1
#
_entry.id   AF-A0A2W4ENX8-F1
#
_cell.length_a   1.000
_cell.length_b   1.000
_cell.length_c   1.000
_cell.angle_alpha   90.00
_cell.angle_beta   90.00
_cell.angle_gamma   90.00
#
_symmetry.space_group_name_H-M   'P 1'
#
loop_
_entity.id
_entity.type
_entity.pdbx_description
1 polymer ?
#
loop_
_entity_poly.entity_id
_entity_poly.type
_entity_poly.pdbx_seq_one_letter_code
_entity_poly.pdbx_strand_id
1 'polypeptide(L)'
;MQIRRKPRPGEMLQHLAHSLFSAKLGAYDPGRYRSTPSGAPDVGDLVCPGMMVHTSYGTGGIVTEVEGPHLHVIADGKEYPHFTIVYLPAGRLDRHSKLDRNWINECVAVNGRILKLLEANLDEVFIEGAVSDPR
;
A
#
# COMPACT_ATOMS: atom_id res chain seq x y z
N MET A 1 -7.50 -24.08 -18.31
CA MET A 1 -6.13 -24.62 -18.22
C MET A 1 -5.23 -23.83 -19.17
N GLN A 2 -4.60 -22.74 -18.74
CA GLN A 2 -3.57 -22.08 -19.55
C GLN A 2 -2.23 -22.76 -19.28
N ILE A 3 -1.62 -23.30 -20.34
CA ILE A 3 -0.30 -23.93 -20.26
C ILE A 3 0.74 -22.80 -20.20
N ARG A 4 1.42 -22.66 -19.06
CA ARG A 4 2.50 -21.70 -18.87
C ARG A 4 3.64 -22.04 -19.84
N ARG A 5 3.85 -21.20 -20.86
CA ARG A 5 4.98 -21.33 -21.79
C ARG A 5 6.30 -21.16 -21.02
N LYS A 6 7.28 -22.02 -21.33
CA LYS A 6 8.65 -21.87 -20.83
C LYS A 6 9.29 -20.62 -21.47
N PRO A 7 9.98 -19.77 -20.70
CA PRO A 7 10.72 -18.64 -21.26
C PRO A 7 11.81 -19.14 -22.21
N ARG A 8 12.05 -18.41 -23.30
CA ARG A 8 13.15 -18.71 -24.24
C ARG A 8 14.50 -18.33 -23.60
N PRO A 9 15.61 -18.97 -24.00
CA PRO A 9 16.94 -18.53 -23.58
C PRO A 9 17.17 -17.07 -24.03
N GLY A 10 17.33 -16.15 -23.07
CA GLY A 10 17.46 -14.71 -23.32
C GLY A 10 16.18 -13.88 -23.08
N GLU A 11 15.01 -14.50 -22.94
CA GLU A 11 13.84 -13.85 -22.35
C GLU A 11 14.08 -13.73 -20.85
N MET A 12 14.62 -12.59 -20.41
CA MET A 12 14.52 -12.23 -19.00
C MET A 12 13.04 -12.02 -18.72
N LEU A 13 12.41 -12.95 -18.00
CA LEU A 13 11.10 -12.74 -17.43
C LEU A 13 11.30 -11.62 -16.40
N GLN A 14 11.18 -10.36 -16.85
CA GLN A 14 11.47 -9.21 -16.01
C GLN A 14 10.41 -9.20 -14.91
N HIS A 15 10.78 -9.64 -13.71
CA HIS A 15 9.90 -9.57 -12.55
C HIS A 15 9.54 -8.11 -12.33
N LEU A 16 8.24 -7.79 -12.42
CA LEU A 16 7.75 -6.44 -12.24
C LEU A 16 8.00 -5.99 -10.80
N ALA A 17 8.40 -4.74 -10.64
CA ALA A 17 8.43 -4.10 -9.35
C ALA A 17 6.98 -3.91 -8.85
N HIS A 18 6.71 -4.40 -7.64
CA HIS A 18 5.44 -4.20 -6.93
C HIS A 18 5.59 -3.23 -5.75
N SER A 19 6.80 -2.72 -5.53
CA SER A 19 7.13 -1.66 -4.58
C SER A 19 8.36 -0.89 -5.03
N LEU A 20 8.56 0.32 -4.53
CA LEU A 20 9.79 1.09 -4.76
C LEU A 20 11.01 0.35 -4.20
N PHE A 21 10.84 -0.38 -3.10
CA PHE A 21 11.88 -1.24 -2.56
C PHE A 21 12.28 -2.35 -3.55
N SER A 22 11.32 -3.06 -4.15
CA SER A 22 11.62 -4.09 -5.16
C SER A 22 12.27 -3.52 -6.42
N ALA A 23 11.88 -2.31 -6.85
CA ALA A 23 12.53 -1.60 -7.95
C ALA A 23 14.00 -1.31 -7.62
N LYS A 24 14.30 -0.82 -6.41
CA LYS A 24 15.67 -0.59 -5.93
C LYS A 24 16.52 -1.88 -5.89
N LEU A 25 15.89 -3.05 -5.72
CA LEU A 25 16.55 -4.35 -5.78
C LEU A 25 16.75 -4.89 -7.21
N GLY A 26 16.33 -4.15 -8.24
CA GLY A 26 16.52 -4.52 -9.64
C GLY A 26 15.32 -5.18 -10.33
N ALA A 27 14.15 -5.22 -9.67
CA ALA A 27 12.90 -5.55 -10.36
C ALA A 27 12.57 -4.48 -11.40
N TYR A 28 11.93 -4.88 -12.50
CA TYR A 28 11.62 -3.96 -13.59
C TYR A 28 10.49 -3.00 -13.20
N ASP A 29 10.83 -1.71 -13.13
CA ASP A 29 9.88 -0.63 -12.88
C ASP A 29 9.37 -0.04 -14.21
N PRO A 30 8.07 -0.19 -14.54
CA PRO A 30 7.50 0.34 -15.77
C PRO A 30 7.26 1.86 -15.73
N GLY A 31 7.54 2.55 -14.62
CA GLY A 31 7.31 3.99 -14.47
C GLY A 31 5.82 4.36 -14.36
N ARG A 32 4.97 3.41 -13.94
CA ARG A 32 3.52 3.58 -13.82
C ARG A 32 3.12 3.62 -12.35
N TYR A 33 2.77 4.81 -11.90
CA TYR A 33 2.41 5.08 -10.50
C TYR A 33 1.04 5.72 -10.42
N ARG A 34 0.28 5.30 -9.42
CA ARG A 34 -0.98 5.91 -9.01
C ARG A 34 -0.70 7.25 -8.31
N SER A 35 -1.67 8.14 -8.34
CA SER A 35 -1.63 9.43 -7.66
C SER A 35 -3.03 9.77 -7.16
N THR A 36 -3.13 10.37 -5.98
CA THR A 36 -4.39 10.92 -5.49
C THR A 36 -4.83 12.07 -6.39
N PRO A 37 -6.05 12.03 -6.97
CA PRO A 37 -6.55 13.11 -7.79
C PRO A 37 -6.56 14.44 -7.03
N SER A 38 -6.27 15.54 -7.71
CA SER A 38 -6.27 16.87 -7.09
C SER A 38 -7.65 17.18 -6.48
N GLY A 39 -7.65 17.61 -5.21
CA GLY A 39 -8.88 17.91 -4.46
C GLY A 39 -9.64 16.69 -3.92
N ALA A 40 -9.16 15.47 -4.15
CA ALA A 40 -9.71 14.26 -3.52
C ALA A 40 -9.06 14.02 -2.14
N PRO A 41 -9.77 13.37 -1.20
CA PRO A 41 -9.18 12.94 0.08
C PRO A 41 -7.96 12.05 -0.13
N ASP A 42 -6.89 12.32 0.63
CA ASP A 42 -5.68 11.49 0.65
C ASP A 42 -5.79 10.33 1.66
N VAL A 43 -4.70 9.59 1.88
CA VAL A 43 -4.72 8.44 2.81
C VAL A 43 -4.94 8.89 4.26
N GLY A 44 -4.39 10.04 4.66
CA GLY A 44 -4.56 10.59 6.00
C GLY A 44 -5.98 11.12 6.24
N ASP A 45 -6.67 11.55 5.18
CA ASP A 45 -8.10 11.89 5.26
C ASP A 45 -9.01 10.66 5.38
N LEU A 46 -8.61 9.53 4.78
CA LEU A 46 -9.39 8.30 4.78
C LEU A 46 -9.20 7.45 6.04
N VAL A 47 -7.99 7.44 6.61
CA VAL A 47 -7.63 6.57 7.74
C VAL A 47 -7.01 7.38 8.88
N CYS A 48 -7.55 7.20 10.07
CA CYS A 48 -7.07 7.84 11.29
C CYS A 48 -6.58 6.80 12.32
N PRO A 49 -5.68 7.19 13.23
CA PRO A 49 -5.35 6.37 14.40
C PRO A 49 -6.62 5.91 15.15
N GLY A 50 -6.63 4.64 15.57
CA GLY A 50 -7.76 3.98 16.21
C GLY A 50 -8.68 3.22 15.25
N MET A 51 -8.64 3.50 13.94
CA MET A 51 -9.40 2.73 12.96
C MET A 51 -8.80 1.34 12.74
N MET A 52 -9.64 0.36 12.42
CA MET A 52 -9.21 -0.97 12.02
C MET A 52 -9.05 -1.04 10.51
N VAL A 53 -7.91 -1.58 10.06
CA VAL A 53 -7.63 -1.82 8.64
C VAL A 53 -7.25 -3.27 8.40
N HIS A 54 -7.53 -3.76 7.21
CA HIS A 54 -6.97 -5.03 6.73
C HIS A 54 -6.53 -4.89 5.27
N THR A 55 -5.72 -5.83 4.81
CA THR A 55 -5.12 -5.83 3.48
C THR A 55 -5.62 -7.00 2.67
N SER A 56 -5.61 -6.86 1.34
CA SER A 56 -5.91 -7.95 0.39
C SER A 56 -5.06 -9.20 0.58
N TYR A 57 -3.87 -9.05 1.17
CA TYR A 57 -2.92 -10.14 1.43
C TYR A 57 -2.99 -10.69 2.88
N GLY A 58 -4.07 -10.40 3.61
CA GLY A 58 -4.40 -11.11 4.86
C GLY A 58 -3.71 -10.58 6.12
N THR A 59 -3.18 -9.36 6.09
CA THR A 59 -2.65 -8.68 7.28
C THR A 59 -3.52 -7.47 7.65
N GLY A 60 -3.46 -7.01 8.90
CA GLY A 60 -4.26 -5.88 9.34
C GLY A 60 -4.21 -5.67 10.85
N GLY A 61 -4.84 -4.60 11.30
CA GLY A 61 -4.97 -4.29 12.71
C GLY A 61 -5.37 -2.84 12.97
N ILE A 62 -5.12 -2.38 14.19
CA ILE A 62 -5.51 -1.04 14.64
C ILE A 62 -4.43 -0.05 14.21
N VAL A 63 -4.82 0.95 13.44
CA VAL A 63 -3.93 2.03 13.00
C VAL A 63 -3.47 2.84 14.21
N THR A 64 -2.17 3.07 14.31
CA THR A 64 -1.57 3.91 15.35
C THR A 64 -1.09 5.24 14.79
N GLU A 65 -0.72 5.27 13.51
CA GLU A 65 -0.12 6.44 12.87
C GLU A 65 -0.28 6.33 11.35
N VAL A 66 -0.39 7.48 10.68
CA VAL A 66 -0.30 7.58 9.21
C VAL A 66 0.81 8.57 8.91
N GLU A 67 1.92 8.07 8.37
CA GLU A 67 3.10 8.86 8.05
C GLU A 67 3.04 9.33 6.58
N GLY A 68 3.45 10.57 6.33
CA GLY A 68 3.55 11.14 4.99
C GLY A 68 2.85 12.51 4.83
N PRO A 69 2.68 12.97 3.57
CA PRO A 69 3.10 12.28 2.35
C PRO A 69 4.62 12.23 2.19
N HIS A 70 5.13 11.07 1.78
CA HIS A 70 6.46 10.89 1.21
C HIS A 70 6.39 11.10 -0.31
N LEU A 71 7.46 11.63 -0.91
CA LEU A 71 7.51 11.92 -2.35
C LEU A 71 8.37 10.89 -3.09
N HIS A 72 7.79 10.23 -4.09
CA HIS A 72 8.56 9.53 -5.13
C HIS A 72 8.70 10.44 -6.34
N VAL A 73 9.92 10.84 -6.67
CA VAL A 73 10.21 11.74 -7.79
C VAL A 73 10.85 10.92 -8.91
N ILE A 74 10.26 10.98 -10.10
CA ILE A 74 10.80 10.29 -11.29
C ILE A 74 11.72 11.22 -12.09
N ALA A 75 12.40 10.68 -13.11
CA ALA A 75 13.46 11.40 -13.84
C ALA A 75 13.02 12.70 -14.52
N ASP A 76 11.73 12.84 -14.87
CA ASP A 76 11.17 14.07 -15.46
C ASP A 76 10.78 15.13 -14.42
N GLY A 77 11.02 14.87 -13.12
CA GLY A 77 10.70 15.75 -12.01
C GLY A 77 9.26 15.61 -11.50
N LYS A 78 8.44 14.74 -12.07
CA LYS A 78 7.08 14.51 -11.58
C LYS A 78 7.11 13.82 -10.22
N GLU A 79 6.32 14.36 -9.30
CA GLU A 79 6.19 13.87 -7.94
C GLU A 79 4.96 12.97 -7.77
N TYR A 80 5.15 11.89 -7.01
CA TYR A 80 4.10 10.94 -6.65
C TYR A 80 4.04 10.79 -5.12
N PRO A 81 3.17 11.57 -4.45
CA PRO A 81 2.94 11.48 -3.02
C PRO A 81 2.39 10.10 -2.62
N HIS A 82 2.89 9.54 -1.52
CA HIS A 82 2.40 8.30 -0.92
C HIS A 82 2.59 8.30 0.58
N PHE A 83 1.84 7.45 1.27
CA PHE A 83 1.79 7.39 2.73
C PHE A 83 2.21 6.03 3.25
N THR A 84 2.51 5.97 4.53
CA THR A 84 2.75 4.74 5.27
C THR A 84 1.74 4.64 6.41
N ILE A 85 0.95 3.56 6.42
CA ILE A 85 0.02 3.28 7.54
C ILE A 85 0.75 2.39 8.54
N VAL A 86 0.86 2.85 9.79
CA VAL A 86 1.44 2.09 10.90
C VAL A 86 0.31 1.50 11.73
N TYR A 87 0.37 0.21 12.01
CA TYR A 87 -0.69 -0.49 12.75
C TYR A 87 -0.15 -1.54 13.73
N LEU A 88 -0.98 -1.90 14.70
CA LEU A 88 -0.77 -3.03 15.62
C LEU A 88 -1.70 -4.19 15.24
N PRO A 89 -1.20 -5.43 15.06
CA PRO A 89 -2.04 -6.56 14.68
C PRO A 89 -3.17 -6.82 15.68
N ALA A 90 -4.40 -7.02 15.16
CA ALA A 90 -5.55 -7.41 15.98
C ALA A 90 -5.34 -8.84 16.51
N GLY A 91 -5.15 -8.99 17.82
CA GLY A 91 -4.96 -10.29 18.48
C GLY A 91 -3.97 -10.35 19.64
N ARG A 92 -3.33 -9.23 20.03
CA ARG A 92 -2.36 -9.20 21.16
C ARG A 92 -2.49 -7.98 22.08
N LEU A 93 -3.73 -7.53 22.31
CA LEU A 93 -4.08 -6.32 23.08
C LEU A 93 -3.38 -6.22 24.45
N ASP A 94 -2.94 -7.34 25.03
CA ASP A 94 -2.42 -7.38 26.39
C ASP A 94 -0.90 -7.13 26.52
N ARG A 95 -0.11 -7.11 25.43
CA ARG A 95 1.38 -6.98 25.52
C ARG A 95 2.06 -6.35 24.30
N HIS A 96 1.59 -5.21 23.80
CA HIS A 96 2.27 -4.55 22.69
C HIS A 96 3.46 -3.69 23.16
N SER A 97 4.67 -4.13 22.83
CA SER A 97 5.89 -3.32 22.88
C SER A 97 6.03 -2.50 21.58
N LYS A 98 6.94 -1.52 21.52
CA LYS A 98 7.25 -0.80 20.27
C LYS A 98 7.64 -1.73 19.10
N LEU A 99 8.02 -2.98 19.38
CA LEU A 99 8.40 -4.00 18.39
C LEU A 99 7.20 -4.64 17.68
N ASP A 100 5.96 -4.38 18.11
CA ASP A 100 4.75 -4.99 17.52
C ASP A 100 4.12 -4.14 16.41
N ARG A 101 4.71 -2.98 16.09
CA ARG A 101 4.26 -2.14 14.97
C ARG A 101 4.55 -2.82 13.63
N ASN A 102 3.60 -2.68 12.71
CA ASN A 102 3.74 -3.08 11.32
C ASN A 102 3.45 -1.89 10.41
N TRP A 103 3.97 -1.94 9.19
CA TRP A 103 3.90 -0.85 8.23
C TRP A 103 3.27 -1.32 6.92
N ILE A 104 2.34 -0.53 6.42
CA ILE A 104 1.81 -0.63 5.06
C ILE A 104 2.32 0.59 4.30
N ASN A 105 3.47 0.44 3.65
CA ASN A 105 4.15 1.53 2.94
C ASN A 105 3.47 1.85 1.61
N GLU A 106 3.86 2.94 0.95
CA GLU A 106 3.54 3.23 -0.45
C GLU A 106 2.02 3.22 -0.73
N CYS A 107 1.22 3.74 0.20
CA CYS A 107 -0.24 3.85 0.09
C CYS A 107 -0.64 5.14 -0.63
N VAL A 108 -1.66 5.06 -1.50
CA VAL A 108 -2.22 6.19 -2.26
C VAL A 108 -3.74 6.06 -2.27
N ALA A 109 -4.45 7.17 -2.02
CA ALA A 109 -5.90 7.21 -2.10
C ALA A 109 -6.35 7.44 -3.56
N VAL A 110 -7.18 6.56 -4.11
CA VAL A 110 -7.75 6.70 -5.46
C VAL A 110 -9.22 6.31 -5.41
N ASN A 111 -10.11 7.25 -5.73
CA ASN A 111 -11.56 7.03 -5.72
C ASN A 111 -12.09 6.47 -4.38
N GLY A 112 -11.59 6.98 -3.26
CA GLY A 112 -11.98 6.54 -1.90
C GLY A 112 -11.41 5.19 -1.47
N ARG A 113 -10.53 4.59 -2.27
CA ARG A 113 -9.83 3.33 -1.95
C ARG A 113 -8.37 3.60 -1.66
N ILE A 114 -7.77 2.84 -0.75
CA ILE A 114 -6.34 2.92 -0.44
C ILE A 114 -5.61 1.82 -1.19
N LEU A 115 -4.90 2.20 -2.25
CA LEU A 115 -4.16 1.31 -3.14
C LEU A 115 -2.65 1.51 -2.97
N LYS A 116 -1.86 0.64 -3.60
CA LYS A 116 -0.40 0.79 -3.64
C LYS A 116 0.03 1.80 -4.69
N LEU A 117 1.18 2.43 -4.48
CA LEU A 117 1.75 3.44 -5.38
C LEU A 117 1.97 2.88 -6.79
N LEU A 118 2.66 1.74 -6.94
CA LEU A 118 2.94 1.15 -8.25
C LEU A 118 1.69 0.49 -8.81
N GLU A 119 1.29 0.82 -10.05
CA GLU A 119 0.12 0.24 -10.71
C GLU A 119 0.18 -1.30 -10.80
N ALA A 120 1.40 -1.84 -10.92
CA ALA A 120 1.65 -3.28 -10.96
C ALA A 120 1.30 -3.99 -9.65
N ASN A 121 1.25 -3.28 -8.52
CA ASN A 121 0.77 -3.83 -7.27
C ASN A 121 -0.75 -3.63 -7.16
N LEU A 122 -1.46 -4.74 -7.04
CA LEU A 122 -2.92 -4.80 -6.98
C LEU A 122 -3.45 -4.88 -5.55
N ASP A 123 -2.56 -4.84 -4.56
CA ASP A 123 -2.96 -4.88 -3.17
C ASP A 123 -3.73 -3.62 -2.77
N GLU A 124 -4.60 -3.81 -1.79
CA GLU A 124 -5.51 -2.79 -1.29
C GLU A 124 -5.55 -2.85 0.23
N VAL A 125 -5.71 -1.67 0.85
CA VAL A 125 -6.03 -1.52 2.27
C VAL A 125 -7.51 -1.18 2.37
N PHE A 126 -8.21 -1.99 3.14
CA PHE A 126 -9.61 -1.86 3.48
C PHE A 126 -9.73 -1.28 4.88
N ILE A 127 -10.71 -0.40 5.07
CA ILE A 127 -11.05 0.20 6.36
C ILE A 127 -12.29 -0.53 6.86
N GLU A 128 -12.22 -1.14 8.03
CA GLU A 128 -13.42 -1.70 8.64
C GLU A 128 -14.30 -0.55 9.14
N GLY A 129 -15.56 -0.53 8.70
CA GLY A 129 -16.51 0.47 9.18
C GLY A 129 -16.65 0.39 10.70
N ALA A 130 -16.74 1.55 11.36
CA ALA A 130 -17.35 1.58 12.68
C ALA A 130 -18.69 0.85 12.56
N VAL A 131 -18.90 -0.19 13.37
CA VAL A 131 -20.18 -0.90 13.44
C VAL A 131 -21.26 0.17 13.53
N SER A 132 -22.01 0.37 12.46
CA SER A 132 -23.22 1.16 12.51
C SER A 132 -24.13 0.42 13.47
N ASP A 133 -24.32 0.99 14.66
CA ASP A 133 -25.24 0.50 15.68
C ASP A 133 -26.56 0.10 15.00
N PRO A 134 -27.04 -1.14 15.16
CA PRO A 134 -28.37 -1.48 14.70
C PRO A 134 -29.36 -0.68 15.55
N ARG A 135 -30.04 0.28 14.93
CA ARG A 135 -31.21 0.95 15.53
C ARG A 135 -32.36 -0.04 15.71
#